data_AF-A0A1B8WGJ7-F1
#
_entry.id   AF-A0A1B8WGJ7-F1
#
_cell.length_a   1.000
_cell.length_b   1.000
_cell.length_c   1.000
_cell.angle_alpha   90.00
_cell.angle_beta   90.00
_cell.angle_gamma   90.00
#
_symmetry.space_group_name_H-M   'P 1'
#
loop_
_entity.id
_entity.type
_entity.pdbx_description
1 polymer ?
#
loop_
_entity_poly.entity_id
_entity_poly.type
_entity_poly.pdbx_seq_one_letter_code
_entity_poly.pdbx_strand_id
1 'polypeptide(L)' 'MYDQVRIESKGVKFVVVLEHNGNKQEMDLWDTYRNAENFAFYLARLLKLEVFFQEKKIVENKDQFL' A
#
# COMPACT_ATOMS: atom_id res chain seq x y z
N MET A 1 -0.54 13.59 11.39
CA MET A 1 -0.60 12.25 10.78
C MET A 1 0.67 12.06 9.99
N TYR A 2 1.26 10.85 10.02
CA TYR A 2 2.50 10.58 9.30
C TYR A 2 2.20 10.15 7.87
N ASP A 3 3.06 10.56 6.94
CA ASP A 3 2.93 10.16 5.55
C ASP A 3 3.16 8.66 5.42
N GLN A 4 2.27 7.98 4.70
CA GLN A 4 2.28 6.53 4.60
C GLN A 4 1.56 6.06 3.35
N VAL A 5 1.94 4.87 2.89
CA VAL A 5 1.16 4.12 1.90
C VAL A 5 0.30 3.11 2.65
N ARG A 6 -1.00 3.07 2.33
CA ARG A 6 -1.96 2.14 2.94
C ARG A 6 -2.54 1.25 1.86
N ILE A 7 -2.76 -0.01 2.20
CA ILE A 7 -3.64 -0.89 1.46
C ILE A 7 -4.95 -0.95 2.25
N GLU A 8 -6.08 -0.71 1.59
CA GLU A 8 -7.41 -0.80 2.20
C GLU A 8 -8.29 -1.78 1.40
N SER A 9 -9.09 -2.57 2.12
CA SER A 9 -10.07 -3.47 1.48
C SER A 9 -11.32 -2.69 1.10
N LYS A 10 -11.74 -2.80 -0.16
CA LYS A 10 -12.93 -2.14 -0.71
C LYS A 10 -13.84 -3.20 -1.36
N GLY A 11 -14.59 -3.90 -0.51
CA GLY A 11 -15.35 -5.08 -0.91
C GLY A 11 -14.42 -6.25 -1.27
N VAL A 12 -14.51 -6.73 -2.50
CA VAL A 12 -13.65 -7.82 -3.03
C VAL A 12 -12.32 -7.31 -3.60
N LYS A 13 -12.11 -6.00 -3.64
CA LYS A 13 -10.93 -5.34 -4.21
C LYS A 13 -10.05 -4.72 -3.13
N PHE A 14 -8.85 -4.32 -3.52
CA PHE A 14 -7.84 -3.70 -2.67
C PHE A 14 -7.41 -2.37 -3.28
N VAL A 15 -7.55 -1.28 -2.54
CA VAL A 15 -7.12 0.05 -2.98
C VAL A 15 -5.81 0.42 -2.30
N VAL A 16 -4.89 1.00 -3.06
CA VAL A 16 -3.68 1.61 -2.51
C VAL A 16 -3.95 3.10 -2.30
N VAL A 17 -3.74 3.58 -1.08
CA VAL A 17 -3.99 4.95 -0.67
C VAL A 17 -2.67 5.58 -0.23
N LEU A 18 -2.37 6.76 -0.77
CA LEU A 18 -1.29 7.61 -0.27
C LEU A 18 -1.89 8.58 0.75
N GLU A 19 -1.42 8.51 1.99
CA GLU A 19 -1.70 9.52 3.00
C GLU A 19 -0.51 10.48 3.07
N HIS A 20 -0.75 11.76 2.77
CA HIS A 20 0.28 12.79 2.77
C HIS A 20 -0.28 14.09 3.36
N ASN A 21 0.35 14.63 4.40
CA ASN A 21 -0.11 15.84 5.10
C ASN A 21 -1.58 15.78 5.55
N GLY A 22 -2.05 14.60 5.96
CA GLY A 22 -3.44 14.37 6.38
C GLY A 22 -4.45 14.26 5.24
N ASN A 23 -4.03 14.43 3.98
CA ASN A 23 -4.85 14.14 2.82
C ASN A 23 -4.70 12.68 2.42
N LYS A 24 -5.81 12.04 2.05
CA LYS A 24 -5.83 10.68 1.52
C LYS A 24 -6.13 10.71 0.04
N GLN A 25 -5.28 10.09 -0.76
CA GLN A 25 -5.45 9.95 -2.20
C GLN A 25 -5.49 8.48 -2.58
N GLU A 26 -6.60 8.03 -3.17
CA GLU A 26 -6.66 6.71 -3.83
C GLU A 26 -5.74 6.74 -5.06
N MET A 27 -4.76 5.83 -5.09
CA MET A 27 -3.75 5.75 -6.15
C MET A 27 -4.17 4.74 -7.21
N ASP A 28 -4.53 3.52 -6.79
CA ASP A 28 -4.93 2.46 -7.71
C ASP A 28 -5.78 1.38 -7.02
N LEU A 29 -6.60 0.68 -7.79
CA LEU A 29 -7.55 -0.34 -7.33
C LEU A 29 -7.26 -1.68 -8.00
N TRP A 30 -7.03 -2.70 -7.20
CA TRP A 30 -6.60 -4.02 -7.63
C TRP A 30 -7.58 -5.12 -7.22
N ASP A 31 -7.71 -6.15 -8.06
CA ASP A 31 -8.56 -7.31 -7.77
C ASP A 31 -7.93 -8.28 -6.75
N THR A 32 -6.61 -8.20 -6.55
CA THR A 32 -5.90 -9.08 -5.60
C THR A 32 -5.05 -8.27 -4.63
N TYR A 33 -4.98 -8.75 -3.38
CA TYR A 33 -4.11 -8.18 -2.35
C TYR A 33 -2.66 -8.14 -2.83
N ARG A 34 -2.19 -9.20 -3.49
CA ARG A 34 -0.82 -9.32 -3.98
C ARG A 34 -0.44 -8.22 -4.97
N ASN A 35 -1.32 -7.87 -5.90
CA ASN A 35 -1.04 -6.79 -6.85
C ASN A 35 -1.04 -5.42 -6.14
N ALA A 36 -1.98 -5.19 -5.23
CA ALA A 36 -1.98 -3.98 -4.40
C ALA A 36 -0.72 -3.87 -3.54
N GLU A 37 -0.25 -4.98 -2.96
CA GLU A 37 0.97 -5.06 -2.17
C GLU A 37 2.21 -4.71 -3.00
N ASN A 38 2.37 -5.33 -4.18
CA ASN A 38 3.46 -5.02 -5.10
C ASN A 38 3.48 -3.54 -5.49
N PHE A 39 2.31 -2.97 -5.81
CA PHE A 39 2.19 -1.56 -6.16
C PHE A 39 2.46 -0.63 -4.96
N ALA A 40 1.96 -0.98 -3.78
CA ALA A 40 2.20 -0.22 -2.55
C ALA A 40 3.69 -0.19 -2.19
N PHE A 41 4.40 -1.31 -2.27
CA PHE A 41 5.85 -1.35 -2.03
C PHE A 41 6.67 -0.68 -3.13
N TYR A 42 6.20 -0.69 -4.38
CA TYR A 42 6.80 0.13 -5.44
C TYR A 42 6.69 1.62 -5.10
N LEU A 43 5.50 2.12 -4.78
CA LEU A 43 5.28 3.52 -4.39
C LEU A 43 6.07 3.91 -3.14
N ALA A 44 6.03 3.07 -2.10
CA ALA A 44 6.72 3.30 -0.85
C ALA A 44 8.25 3.42 -1.02
N ARG A 45 8.85 2.63 -1.93
CA ARG A 45 10.28 2.74 -2.26
C ARG A 45 10.62 4.09 -2.91
N LEU A 46 9.78 4.57 -3.83
CA LEU A 46 9.99 5.86 -4.49
C LEU A 46 9.85 7.03 -3.53
N LEU A 47 8.86 6.96 -2.63
CA LEU A 47 8.51 8.04 -1.71
C LEU A 47 9.23 7.94 -0.36
N LYS A 48 9.98 6.86 -0.12
CA LYS A 48 10.63 6.52 1.16
C LYS A 48 9.64 6.48 2.34
N LEU A 49 8.47 5.90 2.09
CA LEU A 49 7.40 5.75 3.07
C LEU A 49 7.27 4.31 3.57
N GLU A 50 6.55 4.14 4.65
CA GLU A 50 6.17 2.83 5.17
C GLU A 50 4.84 2.37 4.57
N VAL A 51 4.64 1.05 4.48
CA VAL A 51 3.40 0.44 3.98
C VAL A 51 2.61 -0.15 5.15
N PHE A 52 1.31 0.14 5.19
CA PHE A 52 0.38 -0.37 6.19
C PHE A 52 -0.77 -1.14 5.55
N PHE A 53 -1.20 -2.21 6.19
CA PHE A 53 -2.44 -2.92 5.89
C PHE A 53 -3.17 -3.22 7.20
N GLN A 54 -4.46 -2.88 7.28
CA GLN A 54 -5.26 -3.02 8.51
C GLN A 54 -4.58 -2.40 9.75
N GLU A 55 -4.07 -1.18 9.61
CA GLU A 55 -3.35 -0.42 10.66
C GLU A 55 -2.03 -1.04 11.14
N LYS A 56 -1.58 -2.14 10.51
CA LYS A 56 -0.30 -2.76 10.82
C LYS A 56 0.69 -2.46 9.71
N LYS A 57 1.90 -2.05 10.12
CA LYS A 57 3.03 -1.94 9.20
C LYS A 57 3.34 -3.34 8.66
N ILE A 58 3.42 -3.46 7.34
CA ILE A 58 3.79 -4.70 6.66
C ILE A 58 5.21 -4.55 6.08
N VAL A 59 5.89 -5.68 5.93
CA VAL A 59 7.23 -5.75 5.34
C VAL A 59 7.14 -6.45 3.99
N GLU A 60 7.96 -6.00 3.03
CA GLU A 60 7.99 -6.58 1.69
C GLU A 60 8.50 -8.03 1.79
N ASN A 61 7.65 -9.01 1.46
CA ASN A 61 8.07 -10.41 1.36
C ASN A 61 8.87 -10.59 0.06
N LYS A 62 10.21 -10.58 0.19
CA LYS A 62 11.14 -10.65 -0.95
C LYS A 62 11.33 -12.06 -1.53
N ASP A 63 10.81 -13.09 -0.88
CA ASP A 63 11.08 -14.50 -1.21
C ASP A 63 10.19 -15.08 -2.34
N GLN A 64 9.69 -14.27 -3.27
CA GLN A 64 8.80 -14.76 -4.34
C GLN A 64 9.27 -14.48 -5.76
N PHE A 65 10.54 -14.11 -5.93
CA PHE A 65 11.20 -13.97 -7.23
C PHE A 65 12.35 -14.97 -7.47
N LEU A 66 12.44 -16.04 -6.67
CA LEU A 66 13.38 -17.15 -6.85
C LEU A 66 12.64 -18.46 -7.12
#